data_AF-A0A2V8D6R2-F1
#
_entry.id   AF-A0A2V8D6R2-F1
#
_cell.length_a   1.000
_cell.length_b   1.000
_cell.length_c   1.000
_cell.angle_alpha   90.00
_cell.angle_beta   90.00
_cell.angle_gamma   90.00
#
_symmetry.space_group_name_H-M   'P 1'
#
loop_
_entity.id
_entity.type
_entity.pdbx_description
1 polymer ?
#
loop_
_entity_poly.entity_id
_entity_poly.type
_entity_poly.pdbx_seq_one_letter_code
_entity_poly.pdbx_strand_id
1 'polypeptide(L)'
;MEFANPGNNNSLIGNVFTKYRITSVSLNAGGANHVVRDNDISFNSGPGLSVNGPGSVIENNNISDNGGTAVALTGSGQRFEQNVVRNNAGIGVSITSNTTALVTITRNSIANNAGLGIDLAPTGPNPNDLAAACADGFPDCDTGPNGKQNFPVLDASSRWTASGVVLNGSLASRPSQTYTIEFFASRAADPSGFGEGEVYLGSTSATTDASGNASFTASLSGANPLGNATTGYFTATATDPGGSTSEFSQALQLSR
;
A
#
# COMPACT_ATOMS: atom_id res chain seq x y z
N MET A 1 3.56 -18.57 15.42
CA MET A 1 2.54 -18.52 16.49
C MET A 1 1.18 -18.41 15.83
N GLU A 2 0.18 -19.15 16.29
CA GLU A 2 -1.20 -19.06 15.79
C GLU A 2 -2.06 -18.37 16.85
N PHE A 3 -2.75 -17.31 16.46
CA PHE A 3 -3.67 -16.58 17.31
C PHE A 3 -5.10 -16.78 16.80
N ALA A 4 -6.00 -17.15 17.71
CA ALA A 4 -7.46 -17.10 17.52
C ALA A 4 -8.10 -18.07 16.49
N ASN A 5 -7.62 -19.31 16.35
CA ASN A 5 -8.33 -20.32 15.55
C ASN A 5 -9.38 -21.09 16.39
N PRO A 6 -10.70 -21.10 16.06
CA PRO A 6 -11.43 -20.48 14.95
C PRO A 6 -12.30 -19.26 15.35
N GLY A 7 -11.89 -18.45 16.34
CA GLY A 7 -12.74 -17.39 16.91
C GLY A 7 -12.82 -16.12 16.04
N ASN A 8 -13.93 -15.37 16.15
CA ASN A 8 -14.07 -14.01 15.57
C ASN A 8 -13.78 -12.93 16.62
N ASN A 9 -13.53 -11.69 16.19
CA ASN A 9 -13.43 -10.51 17.06
C ASN A 9 -12.31 -10.58 18.12
N ASN A 10 -11.20 -11.24 17.80
CA ASN A 10 -10.06 -11.34 18.73
C ASN A 10 -9.09 -10.18 18.52
N SER A 11 -8.43 -9.74 19.59
CA SER A 11 -7.48 -8.62 19.58
C SER A 11 -6.08 -9.04 20.01
N LEU A 12 -5.08 -8.75 19.18
CA LEU A 12 -3.66 -8.92 19.47
C LEU A 12 -3.00 -7.54 19.57
N ILE A 13 -2.70 -7.11 20.80
CA ILE A 13 -2.34 -5.72 21.10
C ILE A 13 -1.06 -5.65 21.93
N GLY A 14 -0.10 -4.81 21.53
CA GLY A 14 1.02 -4.41 22.40
C GLY A 14 2.06 -5.51 22.67
N ASN A 15 2.23 -6.46 21.74
CA ASN A 15 3.13 -7.60 21.91
C ASN A 15 4.44 -7.40 21.14
N VAL A 16 5.49 -8.13 21.54
CA VAL A 16 6.79 -8.15 20.87
C VAL A 16 7.08 -9.57 20.36
N PHE A 17 7.28 -9.70 19.06
CA PHE A 17 7.55 -10.94 18.36
C PHE A 17 8.86 -10.83 17.58
N THR A 18 9.96 -11.18 18.25
CA THR A 18 11.30 -10.96 17.69
C THR A 18 12.20 -12.18 17.73
N LYS A 19 13.10 -12.28 16.72
CA LYS A 19 14.15 -13.30 16.62
C LYS A 19 13.64 -14.74 16.50
N TYR A 20 12.43 -14.93 15.96
CA TYR A 20 11.95 -16.26 15.62
C TYR A 20 12.70 -16.81 14.40
N ARG A 21 13.15 -18.08 14.52
CA ARG A 21 14.02 -18.74 13.52
C ARG A 21 13.29 -19.29 12.29
N ILE A 22 11.95 -19.26 12.27
CA ILE A 22 11.13 -19.78 11.16
C ILE A 22 9.67 -19.29 11.18
N THR A 23 9.16 -18.72 12.28
CA THR A 23 7.73 -18.43 12.40
C THR A 23 7.41 -16.95 12.18
N SER A 24 6.45 -16.68 11.30
CA SER A 24 5.68 -15.44 11.31
C SER A 24 4.74 -15.38 12.51
N VAL A 25 4.29 -14.18 12.84
CA VAL A 25 3.02 -13.98 13.55
C VAL A 25 1.94 -14.27 12.53
N SER A 26 1.40 -15.47 12.56
CA SER A 26 0.26 -15.79 11.71
C SER A 26 -0.99 -15.58 12.55
N LEU A 27 -1.77 -14.54 12.21
CA LEU A 27 -3.21 -14.64 12.38
C LEU A 27 -3.68 -15.67 11.35
N ASN A 28 -3.57 -16.94 11.72
CA ASN A 28 -4.15 -18.04 10.98
C ASN A 28 -5.48 -18.36 11.65
N ALA A 29 -6.47 -17.51 11.41
CA ALA A 29 -7.80 -17.66 11.95
C ALA A 29 -8.78 -17.48 10.81
N GLY A 30 -9.47 -18.54 10.41
CA GLY A 30 -10.58 -18.42 9.44
C GLY A 30 -11.75 -17.54 9.94
N GLY A 31 -11.67 -17.05 11.18
CA GLY A 31 -12.62 -16.11 11.76
C GLY A 31 -12.43 -14.67 11.25
N ALA A 32 -13.44 -13.84 11.46
CA ALA A 32 -13.51 -12.47 10.95
C ALA A 32 -13.25 -11.41 12.03
N ASN A 33 -12.95 -10.18 11.57
CA ASN A 33 -12.93 -8.95 12.35
C ASN A 33 -11.91 -8.93 13.49
N HIS A 34 -10.69 -9.42 13.24
CA HIS A 34 -9.62 -9.33 14.22
C HIS A 34 -9.04 -7.92 14.28
N VAL A 35 -8.41 -7.59 15.42
CA VAL A 35 -7.64 -6.36 15.58
C VAL A 35 -6.20 -6.72 15.90
N VAL A 36 -5.25 -6.28 15.07
CA VAL A 36 -3.81 -6.41 15.31
C VAL A 36 -3.23 -5.04 15.40
N ARG A 37 -2.80 -4.63 16.61
CA ARG A 37 -2.28 -3.28 16.77
C ARG A 37 -1.19 -3.12 17.79
N ASP A 38 -0.40 -2.08 17.62
CA ASP A 38 0.64 -1.69 18.56
C ASP A 38 1.68 -2.81 18.81
N ASN A 39 1.82 -3.78 17.90
CA ASN A 39 2.78 -4.88 18.04
C ASN A 39 4.12 -4.54 17.35
N ASP A 40 5.21 -5.11 17.87
CA ASP A 40 6.52 -5.12 17.24
C ASP A 40 6.83 -6.53 16.73
N ILE A 41 6.94 -6.68 15.41
CA ILE A 41 7.18 -7.94 14.70
C ILE A 41 8.47 -7.77 13.91
N SER A 42 9.61 -8.10 14.53
CA SER A 42 10.90 -7.71 13.97
C SER A 42 12.01 -8.74 14.12
N PHE A 43 13.01 -8.70 13.23
CA PHE A 43 14.18 -9.58 13.27
C PHE A 43 13.85 -11.07 13.19
N ASN A 44 12.70 -11.46 12.63
CA ASN A 44 12.39 -12.86 12.37
C ASN A 44 13.11 -13.32 11.11
N SER A 45 13.61 -14.54 11.05
CA SER A 45 14.32 -15.03 9.85
C SER A 45 13.38 -15.40 8.69
N GLY A 46 12.07 -15.49 8.95
CA GLY A 46 11.03 -15.75 7.95
C GLY A 46 10.15 -14.53 7.70
N PRO A 47 8.93 -14.71 7.15
CA PRO A 47 7.95 -13.65 7.00
C PRO A 47 7.55 -13.01 8.34
N GLY A 48 7.02 -11.78 8.30
CA GLY A 48 6.61 -11.03 9.49
C GLY A 48 5.22 -11.42 9.99
N LEU A 49 4.17 -10.92 9.34
CA LEU A 49 2.77 -11.03 9.70
C LEU A 49 1.97 -11.69 8.56
N SER A 50 1.03 -12.57 8.89
CA SER A 50 0.04 -13.09 7.94
C SER A 50 -1.35 -12.93 8.55
N VAL A 51 -2.30 -12.37 7.79
CA VAL A 51 -3.69 -12.19 8.26
C VAL A 51 -4.67 -12.70 7.22
N ASN A 52 -5.42 -13.75 7.58
CA ASN A 52 -6.44 -14.36 6.71
C ASN A 52 -7.88 -13.98 7.08
N GLY A 53 -8.13 -13.56 8.31
CA GLY A 53 -9.48 -13.23 8.76
C GLY A 53 -10.04 -12.01 8.00
N PRO A 54 -11.19 -12.13 7.31
CA PRO A 54 -11.79 -11.01 6.60
C PRO A 54 -12.24 -9.90 7.57
N GLY A 55 -12.32 -8.66 7.10
CA GLY A 55 -12.75 -7.52 7.92
C GLY A 55 -11.80 -7.14 9.05
N SER A 56 -10.60 -7.73 9.11
CA SER A 56 -9.64 -7.46 10.18
C SER A 56 -8.97 -6.10 10.01
N VAL A 57 -8.70 -5.43 11.13
CA VAL A 57 -7.97 -4.17 11.20
C VAL A 57 -6.55 -4.44 11.70
N ILE A 58 -5.56 -3.99 10.94
CA ILE A 58 -4.15 -4.09 11.25
C ILE A 58 -3.62 -2.66 11.31
N GLU A 59 -3.40 -2.16 12.52
CA GLU A 59 -3.07 -0.75 12.73
C GLU A 59 -1.87 -0.52 13.63
N ASN A 60 -1.04 0.48 13.32
CA ASN A 60 0.04 0.92 14.20
C ASN A 60 1.02 -0.18 14.66
N ASN A 61 1.31 -1.17 13.81
CA ASN A 61 2.33 -2.18 14.09
C ASN A 61 3.69 -1.78 13.49
N ASN A 62 4.78 -2.14 14.18
CA ASN A 62 6.13 -2.14 13.62
C ASN A 62 6.45 -3.52 13.05
N ILE A 63 6.66 -3.62 11.74
CA ILE A 63 6.94 -4.87 11.04
C ILE A 63 8.24 -4.71 10.25
N SER A 64 9.37 -5.04 10.88
CA SER A 64 10.67 -4.67 10.34
C SER A 64 11.75 -5.72 10.41
N ASP A 65 12.72 -5.65 9.50
CA ASP A 65 13.93 -6.48 9.57
C ASP A 65 13.64 -8.00 9.55
N ASN A 66 12.51 -8.41 8.95
CA ASN A 66 12.17 -9.82 8.80
C ASN A 66 12.79 -10.41 7.52
N GLY A 67 13.13 -11.70 7.54
CA GLY A 67 13.86 -12.38 6.47
C GLY A 67 13.02 -12.80 5.26
N GLY A 68 11.76 -12.37 5.16
CA GLY A 68 10.87 -12.63 4.03
C GLY A 68 9.86 -11.51 3.81
N THR A 69 8.73 -11.82 3.17
CA THR A 69 7.60 -10.88 3.03
C THR A 69 7.16 -10.36 4.40
N ALA A 70 7.02 -9.05 4.54
CA ALA A 70 6.70 -8.46 5.82
C ALA A 70 5.26 -8.75 6.23
N VAL A 71 4.30 -8.55 5.32
CA VAL A 71 2.87 -8.76 5.57
C VAL A 71 2.22 -9.49 4.41
N ALA A 72 1.47 -10.55 4.70
CA ALA A 72 0.55 -11.18 3.76
C ALA A 72 -0.90 -10.91 4.18
N LEU A 73 -1.65 -10.17 3.35
CA LEU A 73 -3.08 -9.89 3.55
C LEU A 73 -3.88 -10.82 2.64
N THR A 74 -4.67 -11.71 3.23
CA THR A 74 -5.39 -12.76 2.48
C THR A 74 -6.90 -12.76 2.74
N GLY A 75 -7.38 -11.99 3.71
CA GLY A 75 -8.80 -11.81 3.98
C GLY A 75 -9.37 -10.56 3.28
N SER A 76 -10.55 -10.68 2.67
CA SER A 76 -11.22 -9.54 2.05
C SER A 76 -11.72 -8.53 3.09
N GLY A 77 -11.83 -7.25 2.70
CA GLY A 77 -12.33 -6.19 3.60
C GLY A 77 -11.35 -5.82 4.71
N GLN A 78 -10.09 -6.24 4.63
CA GLN A 78 -9.08 -5.90 5.64
C GLN A 78 -8.67 -4.43 5.53
N ARG A 79 -8.35 -3.82 6.68
CA ARG A 79 -7.82 -2.47 6.74
C ARG A 79 -6.41 -2.51 7.33
N PHE A 80 -5.41 -2.21 6.51
CA PHE A 80 -4.01 -2.13 6.89
C PHE A 80 -3.60 -0.67 6.95
N GLU A 81 -3.55 -0.09 8.15
CA GLU A 81 -3.37 1.36 8.31
C GLU A 81 -2.30 1.77 9.32
N GLN A 82 -1.59 2.86 9.04
CA GLN A 82 -0.65 3.47 10.00
C GLN A 82 0.44 2.53 10.53
N ASN A 83 0.74 1.43 9.82
CA ASN A 83 1.81 0.52 10.16
C ASN A 83 3.14 1.05 9.62
N VAL A 84 4.22 0.62 10.27
CA VAL A 84 5.58 0.82 9.77
C VAL A 84 6.12 -0.50 9.26
N VAL A 85 6.39 -0.58 7.96
CA VAL A 85 6.86 -1.80 7.27
C VAL A 85 8.19 -1.50 6.59
N ARG A 86 9.30 -1.96 7.16
CA ARG A 86 10.62 -1.59 6.63
C ARG A 86 11.73 -2.62 6.78
N ASN A 87 12.72 -2.53 5.90
CA ASN A 87 13.94 -3.35 5.95
C ASN A 87 13.68 -4.86 5.89
N ASN A 88 12.53 -5.30 5.38
CA ASN A 88 12.25 -6.73 5.26
C ASN A 88 12.93 -7.26 3.99
N ALA A 89 13.41 -8.50 4.03
CA ALA A 89 14.15 -9.11 2.93
C ALA A 89 13.27 -9.56 1.75
N GLY A 90 11.96 -9.28 1.78
CA GLY A 90 11.02 -9.53 0.70
C GLY A 90 10.11 -8.33 0.44
N ILE A 91 8.91 -8.59 -0.09
CA ILE A 91 7.84 -7.60 -0.30
C ILE A 91 7.38 -7.01 1.04
N GLY A 92 7.04 -5.72 1.06
CA GLY A 92 6.41 -5.07 2.21
C GLY A 92 5.03 -5.68 2.51
N VAL A 93 4.04 -5.42 1.67
CA VAL A 93 2.67 -5.94 1.79
C VAL A 93 2.32 -6.74 0.54
N SER A 94 1.93 -8.01 0.69
CA SER A 94 1.50 -8.85 -0.42
C SER A 94 0.03 -9.25 -0.34
N ILE A 95 -0.62 -9.26 -1.50
CA ILE A 95 -1.96 -9.85 -1.70
C ILE A 95 -1.88 -10.77 -2.91
N THR A 96 -1.99 -12.08 -2.68
CA THR A 96 -1.70 -13.08 -3.72
C THR A 96 -2.92 -13.85 -4.21
N SER A 97 -4.00 -13.91 -3.42
CA SER A 97 -5.21 -14.63 -3.81
C SER A 97 -6.09 -13.76 -4.71
N ASN A 98 -6.50 -14.32 -5.85
CA ASN A 98 -7.42 -13.66 -6.78
C ASN A 98 -8.82 -13.39 -6.21
N THR A 99 -9.15 -13.96 -5.05
CA THR A 99 -10.44 -13.76 -4.37
C THR A 99 -10.37 -12.73 -3.24
N THR A 100 -9.17 -12.31 -2.83
CA THR A 100 -9.02 -11.27 -1.81
C THR A 100 -9.32 -9.91 -2.44
N ALA A 101 -10.27 -9.19 -1.88
CA ALA A 101 -10.75 -7.91 -2.41
C ALA A 101 -11.07 -6.92 -1.29
N LEU A 102 -11.25 -5.64 -1.64
CA LEU A 102 -11.66 -4.59 -0.70
C LEU A 102 -10.66 -4.41 0.47
N VAL A 103 -9.38 -4.67 0.22
CA VAL A 103 -8.31 -4.47 1.19
C VAL A 103 -7.82 -3.03 1.07
N THR A 104 -8.07 -2.24 2.11
CA THR A 104 -7.63 -0.86 2.20
C THR A 104 -6.25 -0.78 2.83
N ILE A 105 -5.29 -0.24 2.10
CA ILE A 105 -3.92 0.00 2.54
C ILE A 105 -3.70 1.51 2.62
N THR A 106 -3.63 2.09 3.81
CA THR A 106 -3.70 3.56 3.97
C THR A 106 -2.78 4.10 5.05
N ARG A 107 -2.13 5.24 4.78
CA ARG A 107 -1.28 5.95 5.75
C ARG A 107 -0.16 5.13 6.40
N ASN A 108 0.32 4.09 5.71
CA ASN A 108 1.45 3.30 6.18
C ASN A 108 2.78 3.99 5.84
N SER A 109 3.81 3.70 6.63
CA SER A 109 5.21 3.99 6.31
C SER A 109 5.84 2.71 5.80
N ILE A 110 5.97 2.55 4.49
CA ILE A 110 6.52 1.36 3.84
C ILE A 110 7.82 1.76 3.15
N ALA A 111 8.97 1.23 3.58
CA ALA A 111 10.27 1.66 3.06
C ALA A 111 11.41 0.64 3.23
N ASN A 112 12.37 0.66 2.31
CA ASN A 112 13.56 -0.18 2.25
C ASN A 112 13.24 -1.69 2.35
N ASN A 113 12.10 -2.15 1.85
CA ASN A 113 11.90 -3.59 1.68
C ASN A 113 12.66 -4.05 0.42
N ALA A 114 13.14 -5.29 0.40
CA ALA A 114 13.97 -5.78 -0.71
C ALA A 114 13.15 -6.13 -1.97
N GLY A 115 11.84 -6.33 -1.82
CA GLY A 115 10.86 -6.33 -2.91
C GLY A 115 9.96 -5.10 -2.83
N LEU A 116 8.92 -5.06 -3.68
CA LEU A 116 7.98 -3.94 -3.72
C LEU A 116 7.35 -3.65 -2.35
N GLY A 117 7.01 -2.39 -2.11
CA GLY A 117 6.32 -1.97 -0.89
C GLY A 117 4.90 -2.55 -0.79
N ILE A 118 4.17 -2.58 -1.90
CA ILE A 118 2.87 -3.24 -2.05
C ILE A 118 2.95 -4.07 -3.34
N ASP A 119 2.63 -5.35 -3.28
CA ASP A 119 2.63 -6.29 -4.41
C ASP A 119 1.30 -7.02 -4.48
N LEU A 120 0.55 -6.79 -5.55
CA LEU A 120 -0.65 -7.54 -5.91
C LEU A 120 -0.22 -8.63 -6.90
N ALA A 121 -0.57 -9.90 -6.68
CA ALA A 121 -0.09 -10.94 -7.60
C ALA A 121 -0.58 -10.74 -9.05
N PRO A 122 0.23 -11.11 -10.06
CA PRO A 122 1.56 -11.74 -9.96
C PRO A 122 2.64 -10.77 -9.49
N THR A 123 3.71 -11.30 -8.89
CA THR A 123 4.79 -10.47 -8.36
C THR A 123 5.43 -9.57 -9.39
N GLY A 124 5.60 -8.31 -9.00
CA GLY A 124 6.11 -7.24 -9.85
C GLY A 124 5.03 -6.19 -10.09
N PRO A 125 5.41 -4.97 -10.52
CA PRO A 125 4.45 -3.91 -10.75
C PRO A 125 3.41 -4.34 -11.79
N ASN A 126 2.13 -4.29 -11.44
CA ASN A 126 1.04 -4.57 -12.34
C ASN A 126 0.78 -3.34 -13.21
N PRO A 127 0.98 -3.40 -14.54
CA PRO A 127 0.72 -2.25 -15.38
C PRO A 127 -0.76 -1.86 -15.32
N ASN A 128 -1.05 -0.56 -15.26
CA ASN A 128 -2.42 -0.09 -15.40
C ASN A 128 -3.02 -0.56 -16.73
N ASP A 129 -4.25 -1.07 -16.70
CA ASP A 129 -4.98 -1.38 -17.93
C ASP A 129 -5.81 -0.17 -18.40
N LEU A 130 -5.59 0.20 -19.65
CA LEU A 130 -6.25 1.33 -20.30
C LEU A 130 -7.54 0.88 -21.01
N ALA A 131 -8.45 1.81 -21.26
CA ALA A 131 -9.71 1.56 -21.98
C ALA A 131 -9.55 0.71 -23.26
N ALA A 132 -8.46 0.93 -24.02
CA ALA A 132 -8.20 0.20 -25.26
C ALA A 132 -7.85 -1.29 -25.05
N ALA A 133 -7.40 -1.68 -23.86
CA ALA A 133 -7.13 -3.07 -23.49
C ALA A 133 -8.38 -3.78 -22.96
N CYS A 134 -9.45 -3.04 -22.67
CA CYS A 134 -10.63 -3.54 -22.00
C CYS A 134 -11.80 -3.78 -22.95
N ALA A 135 -12.46 -4.94 -22.79
CA ALA A 135 -13.55 -5.35 -23.66
C ALA A 135 -14.80 -4.45 -23.55
N ASP A 136 -15.00 -3.82 -22.39
CA ASP A 136 -16.09 -2.87 -22.14
C ASP A 136 -15.73 -1.42 -22.52
N GLY A 137 -14.50 -1.17 -22.97
CA GLY A 137 -14.02 0.15 -23.35
C GLY A 137 -13.75 1.11 -22.19
N PHE A 138 -13.66 0.61 -20.96
CA PHE A 138 -13.35 1.41 -19.77
C PHE A 138 -12.10 0.88 -19.06
N PRO A 139 -11.22 1.76 -18.53
CA PRO A 139 -9.99 1.31 -17.85
C PRO A 139 -10.31 0.56 -16.54
N ASP A 140 -9.30 -0.13 -16.01
CA ASP A 140 -9.33 -0.91 -14.77
C ASP A 140 -10.32 -2.09 -14.83
N CYS A 141 -10.25 -2.88 -15.90
CA CYS A 141 -11.15 -4.00 -16.21
C CYS A 141 -10.64 -5.36 -15.79
N ASP A 142 -9.40 -5.46 -15.36
CA ASP A 142 -8.87 -6.72 -14.91
C ASP A 142 -9.44 -7.09 -13.54
N THR A 143 -9.14 -8.31 -13.14
CA THR A 143 -9.61 -8.88 -11.88
C THR A 143 -8.44 -9.61 -11.24
N GLY A 144 -8.55 -9.86 -9.94
CA GLY A 144 -7.51 -10.55 -9.20
C GLY A 144 -7.35 -9.96 -7.81
N PRO A 145 -6.16 -10.07 -7.22
CA PRO A 145 -5.89 -9.60 -5.88
C PRO A 145 -6.20 -8.12 -5.77
N ASN A 146 -7.10 -7.79 -4.86
CA ASN A 146 -7.59 -6.44 -4.61
C ASN A 146 -8.17 -5.73 -5.86
N GLY A 147 -8.76 -6.50 -6.77
CA GLY A 147 -9.27 -5.98 -8.03
C GLY A 147 -8.19 -5.42 -8.94
N LYS A 148 -6.90 -5.54 -8.59
CA LYS A 148 -5.75 -4.97 -9.32
C LYS A 148 -5.88 -3.48 -9.65
N GLN A 149 -6.61 -2.76 -8.78
CA GLN A 149 -6.88 -1.33 -8.89
C GLN A 149 -5.71 -0.55 -9.52
N ASN A 150 -5.99 0.16 -10.62
CA ASN A 150 -5.02 1.01 -11.29
C ASN A 150 -4.45 2.05 -10.31
N PHE A 151 -3.13 2.27 -10.33
CA PHE A 151 -2.48 3.30 -9.54
C PHE A 151 -2.47 4.67 -10.26
N PRO A 152 -2.34 5.78 -9.52
CA PRO A 152 -2.20 7.11 -10.11
C PRO A 152 -0.90 7.25 -10.91
N VAL A 153 -0.89 8.14 -11.89
CA VAL A 153 0.32 8.54 -12.62
C VAL A 153 0.65 9.99 -12.25
N LEU A 154 1.76 10.20 -11.54
CA LEU A 154 2.27 11.53 -11.25
C LEU A 154 2.98 12.12 -12.47
N ASP A 155 2.73 13.40 -12.75
CA ASP A 155 3.28 14.07 -13.92
C ASP A 155 4.46 14.99 -13.59
N ALA A 156 5.22 15.34 -14.64
CA ALA A 156 6.42 16.17 -14.56
C ALA A 156 6.15 17.65 -14.24
N SER A 157 4.89 18.08 -14.11
CA SER A 157 4.53 19.42 -13.63
C SER A 157 4.52 19.52 -12.11
N SER A 158 4.61 18.39 -11.40
CA SER A 158 4.77 18.34 -9.94
C SER A 158 6.03 19.06 -9.48
N ARG A 159 5.99 19.67 -8.29
CA ARG A 159 7.07 20.50 -7.74
C ARG A 159 7.29 20.21 -6.27
N TRP A 160 8.55 20.11 -5.87
CA TRP A 160 8.95 20.15 -4.47
C TRP A 160 9.76 21.42 -4.25
N THR A 161 9.31 22.26 -3.32
CA THR A 161 9.92 23.55 -3.02
C THR A 161 10.10 23.73 -1.52
N ALA A 162 10.76 24.80 -1.11
CA ALA A 162 10.91 25.14 0.31
C ALA A 162 9.57 25.42 1.02
N SER A 163 8.49 25.72 0.31
CA SER A 163 7.17 25.98 0.91
C SER A 163 6.26 24.76 0.95
N GLY A 164 6.59 23.68 0.24
CA GLY A 164 5.77 22.46 0.22
C GLY A 164 5.93 21.65 -1.06
N VAL A 165 5.07 20.66 -1.20
CA VAL A 165 5.02 19.76 -2.36
C VAL A 165 3.69 19.98 -3.09
N VAL A 166 3.75 20.19 -4.40
CA VAL A 166 2.59 20.17 -5.29
C VAL A 166 2.72 18.95 -6.18
N LEU A 167 1.78 18.01 -6.07
CA LEU A 167 1.74 16.81 -6.90
C LEU A 167 0.56 16.91 -7.86
N ASN A 168 0.87 16.81 -9.15
CA ASN A 168 -0.10 16.75 -10.23
C ASN A 168 -0.08 15.35 -10.84
N GLY A 169 -1.23 14.89 -11.30
CA GLY A 169 -1.32 13.60 -11.94
C GLY A 169 -2.71 13.28 -12.43
N SER A 170 -2.85 12.03 -12.85
CA SER A 170 -4.11 11.47 -13.32
C SER A 170 -4.35 10.06 -12.79
N LEU A 171 -5.61 9.65 -12.87
CA LEU A 171 -6.04 8.28 -12.66
C LEU A 171 -6.93 7.88 -13.82
N ALA A 172 -6.67 6.70 -14.40
CA ALA A 172 -7.58 6.03 -15.32
C ALA A 172 -8.13 4.79 -14.61
N SER A 173 -9.42 4.79 -14.27
CA SER A 173 -10.08 3.70 -13.56
C SER A 173 -11.59 3.67 -13.83
N ARG A 174 -12.38 2.85 -13.12
CA ARG A 174 -13.81 2.67 -13.39
C ARG A 174 -14.55 4.03 -13.46
N PRO A 175 -15.41 4.27 -14.46
CA PRO A 175 -16.06 5.57 -14.70
C PRO A 175 -16.97 6.03 -13.58
N SER A 176 -17.09 7.36 -13.40
CA SER A 176 -18.03 8.00 -12.48
C SER A 176 -17.90 7.53 -11.02
N GLN A 177 -16.67 7.21 -10.59
CA GLN A 177 -16.35 6.81 -9.23
C GLN A 177 -15.40 7.83 -8.59
N THR A 178 -15.45 7.94 -7.26
CA THR A 178 -14.54 8.81 -6.50
C THR A 178 -13.52 7.97 -5.76
N TYR A 179 -12.24 8.21 -6.06
CA TYR A 179 -11.10 7.53 -5.48
C TYR A 179 -10.43 8.40 -4.43
N THR A 180 -9.86 7.76 -3.41
CA THR A 180 -8.92 8.40 -2.51
C THR A 180 -7.52 8.22 -3.06
N ILE A 181 -6.82 9.32 -3.32
CA ILE A 181 -5.43 9.31 -3.78
C ILE A 181 -4.55 9.67 -2.58
N GLU A 182 -3.67 8.77 -2.17
CA GLU A 182 -2.70 9.03 -1.11
C GLU A 182 -1.32 9.28 -1.70
N PHE A 183 -0.56 10.20 -1.09
CA PHE A 183 0.76 10.61 -1.58
C PHE A 183 1.84 10.31 -0.57
N PHE A 184 2.99 9.88 -1.07
CA PHE A 184 4.12 9.47 -0.25
C PHE A 184 5.43 10.05 -0.79
N ALA A 185 6.40 10.21 0.10
CA ALA A 185 7.79 10.53 -0.25
C ALA A 185 8.75 9.48 0.32
N SER A 186 9.81 9.22 -0.43
CA SER A 186 10.88 8.28 -0.07
C SER A 186 12.24 8.86 -0.41
N ARG A 187 13.26 8.60 0.42
CA ARG A 187 14.64 9.06 0.16
C ARG A 187 15.31 8.33 -1.00
N ALA A 188 14.89 7.12 -1.30
CA ALA A 188 15.39 6.30 -2.39
C ALA A 188 14.22 5.73 -3.19
N ALA A 189 14.44 5.48 -4.48
CA ALA A 189 13.53 4.67 -5.28
C ALA A 189 13.78 3.19 -5.01
N ASP A 190 12.70 2.42 -5.06
CA ASP A 190 12.79 0.97 -5.20
C ASP A 190 13.49 0.61 -6.54
N PRO A 191 14.31 -0.44 -6.61
CA PRO A 191 14.98 -0.87 -7.85
C PRO A 191 14.06 -1.14 -9.04
N SER A 192 12.77 -1.46 -8.81
CA SER A 192 11.76 -1.63 -9.86
C SER A 192 11.38 -0.32 -10.56
N GLY A 193 11.68 0.83 -9.96
CA GLY A 193 11.18 2.14 -10.38
C GLY A 193 9.75 2.44 -9.90
N PHE A 194 9.08 1.48 -9.25
CA PHE A 194 7.79 1.64 -8.59
C PHE A 194 8.04 1.66 -7.09
N GLY A 195 7.85 2.83 -6.49
CA GLY A 195 8.53 3.15 -5.24
C GLY A 195 7.64 3.08 -4.03
N GLU A 196 8.21 2.66 -2.91
CA GLU A 196 7.50 2.61 -1.65
C GLU A 196 7.16 4.01 -1.12
N GLY A 197 6.49 4.06 0.04
CA GLY A 197 6.09 5.29 0.70
C GLY A 197 6.64 5.40 2.12
N GLU A 198 7.84 5.94 2.26
CA GLU A 198 8.49 6.14 3.57
C GLU A 198 7.70 7.11 4.45
N VAL A 199 7.22 8.20 3.86
CA VAL A 199 6.52 9.27 4.57
C VAL A 199 5.18 9.52 3.88
N TYR A 200 4.08 9.31 4.60
CA TYR A 200 2.75 9.75 4.17
C TYR A 200 2.68 11.29 4.19
N LEU A 201 2.25 11.88 3.08
CA LEU A 201 2.19 13.33 2.90
C LEU A 201 0.79 13.90 3.02
N GLY A 202 -0.23 13.08 2.76
CA GLY A 202 -1.63 13.50 2.69
C GLY A 202 -2.38 12.79 1.58
N SER A 203 -3.60 13.26 1.31
CA SER A 203 -4.48 12.68 0.31
C SER A 203 -5.33 13.74 -0.39
N THR A 204 -5.83 13.40 -1.58
CA THR A 204 -6.90 14.12 -2.26
C THR A 204 -7.95 13.15 -2.77
N SER A 205 -9.11 13.66 -3.17
CA SER A 205 -10.11 12.88 -3.90
C SER A 205 -10.00 13.15 -5.39
N ALA A 206 -10.17 12.11 -6.21
CA ALA A 206 -10.24 12.22 -7.67
C ALA A 206 -11.49 11.50 -8.17
N THR A 207 -12.37 12.22 -8.87
CA THR A 207 -13.59 11.63 -9.45
C THR A 207 -13.39 11.41 -10.94
N THR A 208 -13.52 10.17 -11.39
CA THR A 208 -13.41 9.82 -12.81
C THR A 208 -14.62 10.30 -13.59
N ASP A 209 -14.40 10.75 -14.81
CA ASP A 209 -15.45 11.13 -15.75
C ASP A 209 -16.19 9.90 -16.31
N ALA A 210 -17.09 10.13 -17.26
CA ALA A 210 -17.85 9.07 -17.94
C ALA A 210 -16.96 8.14 -18.79
N SER A 211 -15.71 8.51 -19.05
CA SER A 211 -14.71 7.70 -19.77
C SER A 211 -13.70 7.05 -18.82
N GLY A 212 -13.84 7.20 -17.50
CA GLY A 212 -12.94 6.61 -16.53
C GLY A 212 -11.69 7.42 -16.21
N ASN A 213 -11.61 8.70 -16.61
CA ASN A 213 -10.41 9.51 -16.41
C ASN A 213 -10.62 10.59 -15.36
N ALA A 214 -9.63 10.81 -14.51
CA ALA A 214 -9.57 11.92 -13.56
C ALA A 214 -8.20 12.59 -13.61
N SER A 215 -8.16 13.91 -13.44
CA SER A 215 -6.95 14.65 -13.12
C SER A 215 -7.04 15.20 -11.70
N PHE A 216 -5.89 15.43 -11.06
CA PHE A 216 -5.84 16.00 -9.73
C PHE A 216 -4.60 16.90 -9.55
N THR A 217 -4.74 17.84 -8.62
CA THR A 217 -3.65 18.63 -8.07
C THR A 217 -3.77 18.59 -6.55
N ALA A 218 -2.71 18.13 -5.88
CA ALA A 218 -2.61 18.13 -4.43
C ALA A 218 -1.53 19.10 -3.97
N SER A 219 -1.90 20.06 -3.13
CA SER A 219 -0.97 20.97 -2.46
C SER A 219 -0.76 20.50 -1.02
N LEU A 220 0.41 19.93 -0.76
CA LEU A 220 0.75 19.28 0.50
C LEU A 220 1.62 20.23 1.32
N SER A 221 1.07 20.72 2.44
CA SER A 221 1.75 21.66 3.32
C SER A 221 2.86 20.98 4.12
N GLY A 222 4.04 21.58 4.15
CA GLY A 222 5.20 21.05 4.89
C GLY A 222 6.44 21.18 4.03
N ALA A 223 7.33 22.09 4.43
CA ALA A 223 8.53 22.46 3.66
C ALA A 223 9.46 21.30 3.33
N ASN A 224 9.35 20.19 4.09
CA ASN A 224 10.43 19.22 4.12
C ASN A 224 10.05 17.80 4.58
N PRO A 225 9.28 17.04 3.77
CA PRO A 225 8.86 15.70 4.16
C PRO A 225 10.04 14.73 4.38
N LEU A 226 11.21 15.03 3.83
CA LEU A 226 12.39 14.15 3.88
C LEU A 226 13.56 14.70 4.72
N GLY A 227 13.33 15.72 5.55
CA GLY A 227 14.38 16.33 6.37
C GLY A 227 15.44 17.03 5.48
N ASN A 228 16.73 16.97 5.76
CA ASN A 228 17.73 17.74 4.98
C ASN A 228 17.93 17.29 3.50
N ALA A 229 17.15 16.33 2.99
CA ALA A 229 17.25 15.89 1.60
C ALA A 229 16.86 17.01 0.61
N THR A 230 17.61 17.10 -0.49
CA THR A 230 17.34 18.02 -1.62
C THR A 230 16.79 17.30 -2.84
N THR A 231 16.73 15.97 -2.80
CA THR A 231 16.18 15.10 -3.85
C THR A 231 15.41 13.97 -3.18
N GLY A 232 14.29 13.59 -3.77
CA GLY A 232 13.37 12.61 -3.21
C GLY A 232 12.49 12.01 -4.29
N TYR A 233 11.89 10.89 -3.96
CA TYR A 233 11.00 10.14 -4.83
C TYR A 233 9.58 10.22 -4.29
N PHE A 234 8.63 10.51 -5.15
CA PHE A 234 7.23 10.70 -4.82
C PHE A 234 6.39 9.64 -5.50
N THR A 235 5.50 9.02 -4.76
CA THR A 235 4.58 8.00 -5.25
C THR A 235 3.18 8.25 -4.74
N ALA A 236 2.22 7.57 -5.36
CA ALA A 236 0.84 7.62 -4.95
C ALA A 236 0.19 6.24 -5.01
N THR A 237 -0.88 6.08 -4.25
CA THR A 237 -1.82 4.95 -4.37
C THR A 237 -3.22 5.48 -4.64
N ALA A 238 -4.07 4.66 -5.26
CA ALA A 238 -5.49 4.92 -5.42
C ALA A 238 -6.27 3.88 -4.61
N THR A 239 -7.28 4.33 -3.87
CA THR A 239 -8.25 3.44 -3.22
C THR A 239 -9.64 3.69 -3.79
N ASP A 240 -10.27 2.64 -4.28
CA ASP A 240 -11.63 2.66 -4.84
C ASP A 240 -12.71 2.89 -3.74
N PRO A 241 -13.97 3.19 -4.11
CA PRO A 241 -15.06 3.33 -3.15
C PRO A 241 -15.37 2.06 -2.33
N GLY A 242 -15.01 0.88 -2.82
CA GLY A 242 -15.17 -0.40 -2.13
C GLY A 242 -14.07 -0.68 -1.10
N GLY A 243 -12.95 0.05 -1.17
CA GLY A 243 -11.80 -0.07 -0.29
C GLY A 243 -10.59 -0.75 -0.91
N SER A 244 -10.59 -1.12 -2.20
CA SER A 244 -9.43 -1.76 -2.84
C SER A 244 -8.36 -0.71 -3.15
N THR A 245 -7.17 -0.86 -2.55
CA THR A 245 -6.00 -0.01 -2.82
C THR A 245 -5.07 -0.63 -3.86
N SER A 246 -4.57 0.21 -4.77
CA SER A 246 -3.54 -0.11 -5.76
C SER A 246 -2.17 -0.40 -5.14
N GLU A 247 -1.24 -0.91 -5.95
CA GLU A 247 0.19 -0.80 -5.67
C GLU A 247 0.64 0.68 -5.67
N PHE A 248 1.89 0.94 -5.26
CA PHE A 248 2.46 2.27 -5.43
C PHE A 248 2.70 2.58 -6.91
N SER A 249 2.46 3.84 -7.29
CA SER A 249 2.76 4.35 -8.62
C SER A 249 4.26 4.29 -8.95
N GLN A 250 4.56 4.52 -10.23
CA GLN A 250 5.93 4.83 -10.63
C GLN A 250 6.47 6.02 -9.82
N ALA A 251 7.73 5.90 -9.39
CA ALA A 251 8.41 6.92 -8.60
C ALA A 251 8.75 8.15 -9.45
N LEU A 252 8.19 9.29 -9.07
CA LEU A 252 8.56 10.59 -9.63
C LEU A 252 9.68 11.21 -8.79
N GLN A 253 10.86 11.35 -9.39
CA GLN A 253 11.96 12.07 -8.73
C GLN A 253 11.72 13.58 -8.82
N LEU A 254 11.77 14.27 -7.68
CA LEU A 254 11.78 15.73 -7.60
C LEU A 254 12.99 16.20 -6.80
N SER A 255 13.44 17.42 -7.11
CA SER A 255 14.50 18.12 -6.37
C SER A 255 14.01 19.49 -5.91
N ARG A 256 14.51 19.91 -4.75
CA ARG A 256 14.13 21.13 -4.05
C ARG A 256 15.16 22.24 -4.19
#